data_AF-A0A950QGT7-F1
#
_entry.id   AF-A0A950QGT7-F1
#
_cell.length_a   1.000
_cell.length_b   1.000
_cell.length_c   1.000
_cell.angle_alpha   90.00
_cell.angle_beta   90.00
_cell.angle_gamma   90.00
#
_symmetry.space_group_name_H-M   'P 1'
#
loop_
_entity.id
_entity.type
_entity.pdbx_description
1 polymer ?
#
loop_
_entity_poly.entity_id
_entity_poly.type
_entity_poly.pdbx_seq_one_letter_code
_entity_poly.pdbx_strand_id
1 'polypeptide(L)'
;ASIDGALKRTLASSCRGTRELYDALLGAAAWNLLHFDRRFEEATSGAIADNIGWLDFTHALTFANASRHLCEERPDLWPRLLLQMALFVGRNRKYVSADQNVAQFEVRDRDSFLSREMASLYDHGIPEPIIACHRVKVQCALEDELGASPDAPWADTMCAAVNRYLNTPMKRHHGLRTATQALDFIGRES
;
A
#
# COMPACT_ATOMS: atom_id res chain seq x y z
N ALA A 1 0.31 12.20 11.31
CA ALA A 1 1.01 13.33 10.67
C ALA A 1 0.21 13.74 9.44
N SER A 2 -0.15 15.01 9.31
CA SER A 2 -0.86 15.56 8.14
C SER A 2 0.02 15.52 6.89
N ILE A 3 -0.57 15.77 5.71
CA ILE A 3 0.14 16.01 4.46
C ILE A 3 1.26 17.06 4.65
N ASP A 4 0.98 18.15 5.36
CA ASP A 4 1.98 19.18 5.68
C ASP A 4 3.13 18.64 6.53
N GLY A 5 2.84 17.71 7.45
CA GLY A 5 3.86 17.05 8.25
C GLY A 5 4.75 16.11 7.44
N ALA A 6 4.18 15.44 6.42
CA ALA A 6 4.96 14.64 5.48
C ALA A 6 5.84 15.52 4.60
N LEU A 7 5.28 16.60 4.03
CA LEU A 7 6.00 17.57 3.22
C LEU A 7 7.17 18.21 3.98
N LYS A 8 6.96 18.66 5.22
CA LYS A 8 8.02 19.24 6.06
C LYS A 8 9.16 18.25 6.31
N ARG A 9 8.86 16.97 6.56
CA ARG A 9 9.91 15.95 6.78
C ARG A 9 10.66 15.60 5.51
N THR A 10 9.98 15.54 4.37
CA THR A 10 10.62 15.33 3.06
C THR A 10 11.55 16.48 2.72
N LEU A 11 11.11 17.73 2.91
CA LEU A 11 11.96 18.91 2.71
C LEU A 11 13.18 18.92 3.65
N ALA A 12 12.97 18.62 4.94
CA ALA A 12 14.07 18.54 5.91
C ALA A 12 15.06 17.39 5.62
N SER A 13 14.62 16.36 4.89
CA SER A 13 15.43 15.20 4.51
C SER A 13 15.98 15.30 3.08
N SER A 14 15.73 16.40 2.36
CA SER A 14 16.15 16.59 0.97
C SER A 14 17.67 16.63 0.77
N CYS A 15 18.44 16.82 1.86
CA CYS A 15 19.90 16.72 1.85
C CYS A 15 20.42 15.27 1.99
N ARG A 16 19.55 14.29 2.21
CA ARG A 16 19.91 12.85 2.21
C ARG A 16 20.04 12.33 0.79
N GLY A 17 20.76 11.23 0.62
CA GLY A 17 20.86 10.56 -0.68
C GLY A 17 19.48 10.15 -1.18
N THR A 18 19.20 10.38 -2.47
CA THR A 18 17.93 10.02 -3.13
C THR A 18 17.48 8.60 -2.81
N ARG A 19 18.40 7.64 -2.84
CA ARG A 19 18.13 6.22 -2.53
C ARG A 19 17.73 6.02 -1.07
N GLU A 20 18.42 6.68 -0.15
CA GLU A 20 18.11 6.59 1.28
C GLU A 20 16.70 7.12 1.58
N LEU A 21 16.31 8.24 0.95
CA LEU A 21 14.96 8.79 1.11
C LEU A 21 13.90 7.90 0.46
N TYR A 22 14.21 7.29 -0.69
CA TYR A 22 13.34 6.29 -1.31
C TYR A 22 13.12 5.09 -0.39
N ASP A 23 14.19 4.50 0.15
CA ASP A 23 14.11 3.34 1.03
C ASP A 23 13.31 3.63 2.31
N ALA A 24 13.51 4.81 2.90
CA ALA A 24 12.76 5.24 4.07
C ALA A 24 11.26 5.41 3.77
N LEU A 25 10.92 6.00 2.62
CA LEU A 25 9.52 6.21 2.22
C LEU A 25 8.84 4.90 1.80
N LEU A 26 9.55 4.00 1.11
CA LEU A 26 9.06 2.67 0.76
C LEU A 26 8.82 1.84 2.02
N GLY A 27 9.75 1.86 2.98
CA GLY A 27 9.58 1.24 4.29
C GLY A 27 8.39 1.78 5.06
N ALA A 28 8.18 3.11 5.05
CA ALA A 28 7.00 3.71 5.68
C ALA A 28 5.69 3.33 4.99
N ALA A 29 5.68 3.20 3.66
CA ALA A 29 4.53 2.74 2.90
C ALA A 29 4.21 1.26 3.19
N ALA A 30 5.23 0.41 3.22
CA ALA A 30 5.12 -0.99 3.63
C ALA A 30 4.59 -1.13 5.06
N TRP A 31 5.13 -0.34 5.99
CA TRP A 31 4.65 -0.33 7.38
C TRP A 31 3.17 0.09 7.46
N ASN A 32 2.77 1.12 6.71
CA ASN A 32 1.37 1.54 6.66
C ASN A 32 0.46 0.42 6.14
N LEU A 33 0.87 -0.30 5.08
CA LEU A 33 0.12 -1.44 4.55
C LEU A 33 0.01 -2.56 5.60
N LEU A 34 1.13 -2.90 6.25
CA LEU A 34 1.20 -3.92 7.29
C LEU A 34 0.30 -3.59 8.48
N HIS A 35 0.16 -2.31 8.83
CA HIS A 35 -0.61 -1.83 9.99
C HIS A 35 -1.97 -1.23 9.61
N PHE A 36 -2.44 -1.39 8.37
CA PHE A 36 -3.75 -0.92 7.96
C PHE A 36 -4.85 -1.47 8.89
N ASP A 37 -5.62 -0.58 9.50
CA ASP A 37 -6.75 -0.93 10.35
C ASP A 37 -7.97 -1.22 9.48
N ARG A 38 -8.29 -2.50 9.35
CA ARG A 38 -9.38 -2.97 8.49
C ARG A 38 -10.76 -2.52 8.94
N ARG A 39 -10.93 -2.00 10.17
CA ARG A 39 -12.21 -1.44 10.61
C ARG A 39 -12.67 -0.30 9.71
N PHE A 40 -11.73 0.46 9.13
CA PHE A 40 -12.04 1.49 8.13
C PHE A 40 -12.52 0.88 6.81
N GLU A 41 -11.86 -0.17 6.33
CA GLU A 41 -12.33 -0.91 5.16
C GLU A 41 -13.72 -1.50 5.42
N GLU A 42 -13.96 -2.06 6.60
CA GLU A 42 -15.14 -2.83 7.02
C GLU A 42 -16.36 -1.95 7.33
N ALA A 43 -16.15 -0.68 7.69
CA ALA A 43 -17.22 0.26 7.98
C ALA A 43 -18.29 0.32 6.88
N THR A 44 -19.55 0.41 7.33
CA THR A 44 -20.74 0.57 6.48
C THR A 44 -21.42 1.92 6.69
N SER A 45 -21.11 2.59 7.79
CA SER A 45 -21.63 3.89 8.21
C SER A 45 -20.47 4.88 8.41
N GLY A 46 -20.11 5.60 7.35
CA GLY A 46 -18.99 6.55 7.34
C GLY A 46 -19.05 7.49 6.14
N ALA A 47 -18.37 8.63 6.23
CA ALA A 47 -18.27 9.56 5.11
C ALA A 47 -17.56 8.90 3.92
N ILE A 48 -17.95 9.25 2.69
CA ILE A 48 -17.30 8.73 1.46
C ILE A 48 -15.79 8.99 1.48
N ALA A 49 -15.35 10.11 2.08
CA ALA A 49 -13.94 10.45 2.25
C ALA A 49 -13.13 9.47 3.12
N ASP A 50 -13.80 8.56 3.84
CA ASP A 50 -13.18 7.49 4.63
C ASP A 50 -13.39 6.10 4.01
N ASN A 51 -13.89 6.03 2.76
CA ASN A 51 -13.84 4.81 1.96
C ASN A 51 -12.39 4.55 1.53
N ILE A 52 -11.65 3.93 2.43
CA ILE A 52 -10.28 3.47 2.20
C ILE A 52 -10.24 1.94 2.20
N GLY A 53 -9.44 1.35 1.33
CA GLY A 53 -9.21 -0.09 1.29
C GLY A 53 -7.77 -0.43 0.95
N TRP A 54 -7.52 -1.72 0.73
CA TRP A 54 -6.18 -2.21 0.39
C TRP A 54 -5.53 -1.50 -0.80
N LEU A 55 -6.32 -1.10 -1.80
CA LEU A 55 -5.84 -0.41 -2.99
C LEU A 55 -5.15 0.92 -2.63
N ASP A 56 -5.69 1.67 -1.67
CA ASP A 56 -5.12 2.96 -1.25
C ASP A 56 -3.73 2.82 -0.61
N PHE A 57 -3.42 1.65 -0.04
CA PHE A 57 -2.11 1.36 0.55
C PHE A 57 -1.16 0.72 -0.44
N THR A 58 -1.62 -0.30 -1.16
CA THR A 58 -0.82 -1.04 -2.15
C THR A 58 -0.43 -0.17 -3.34
N HIS A 59 -1.22 0.87 -3.67
CA HIS A 59 -0.83 1.83 -4.69
C HIS A 59 0.50 2.52 -4.39
N ALA A 60 0.80 2.82 -3.13
CA ALA A 60 2.08 3.43 -2.77
C ALA A 60 3.28 2.55 -3.16
N LEU A 61 3.15 1.23 -2.98
CA LEU A 61 4.19 0.25 -3.31
C LEU A 61 4.34 0.13 -4.83
N THR A 62 3.23 -0.06 -5.56
CA THR A 62 3.26 -0.18 -7.02
C THR A 62 3.72 1.12 -7.71
N PHE A 63 3.38 2.28 -7.14
CA PHE A 63 3.83 3.58 -7.64
C PHE A 63 5.32 3.78 -7.40
N ALA A 64 5.82 3.43 -6.21
CA ALA A 64 7.23 3.53 -5.88
C ALA A 64 8.09 2.68 -6.81
N ASN A 65 7.66 1.45 -7.09
CA ASN A 65 8.34 0.54 -7.99
C ASN A 65 8.35 1.06 -9.44
N ALA A 66 7.18 1.35 -10.01
CA ALA A 66 7.08 1.84 -11.38
C ALA A 66 7.86 3.16 -11.60
N SER A 67 7.84 4.04 -10.61
CA SER A 67 8.53 5.32 -10.71
C SER A 67 10.05 5.20 -10.49
N ARG A 68 10.52 4.20 -9.73
CA ARG A 68 11.97 3.91 -9.63
C ARG A 68 12.52 3.58 -11.02
N HIS A 69 11.87 2.66 -11.74
CA HIS A 69 12.21 2.34 -13.13
C HIS A 69 12.21 3.58 -14.02
N LEU A 70 11.16 4.41 -13.94
CA LEU A 70 11.11 5.65 -14.72
C LEU A 70 12.28 6.59 -14.38
N CYS A 71 12.71 6.64 -13.12
CA CYS A 71 13.81 7.49 -12.69
C CYS A 71 15.20 6.95 -13.08
N GLU A 72 15.32 5.70 -13.52
CA GLU A 72 16.55 5.17 -14.13
C GLU A 72 16.79 5.80 -15.50
N GLU A 73 15.71 6.00 -16.28
CA GLU A 73 15.76 6.69 -17.57
C GLU A 73 15.71 8.22 -17.41
N ARG A 74 15.02 8.70 -16.37
CA ARG A 74 14.76 10.13 -16.12
C ARG A 74 15.09 10.53 -14.68
N PRO A 75 16.40 10.64 -14.32
CA PRO A 75 16.81 10.98 -12.97
C PRO A 75 16.28 12.32 -12.46
N ASP A 76 15.91 13.24 -13.36
CA ASP A 76 15.29 14.52 -13.02
C ASP A 76 13.92 14.39 -12.34
N LEU A 77 13.28 13.22 -12.40
CA LEU A 77 11.97 12.96 -11.82
C LEU A 77 12.01 12.50 -10.36
N TRP A 78 13.19 12.17 -9.81
CA TRP A 78 13.35 11.71 -8.43
C TRP A 78 12.67 12.62 -7.38
N PRO A 79 12.81 13.95 -7.42
CA PRO A 79 12.12 14.82 -6.46
C PRO A 79 10.59 14.69 -6.50
N ARG A 80 10.01 14.48 -7.69
CA ARG A 80 8.56 14.35 -7.89
C ARG A 80 8.07 13.00 -7.35
N LEU A 81 8.81 11.93 -7.62
CA LEU A 81 8.57 10.60 -7.07
C LEU A 81 8.56 10.64 -5.53
N LEU A 82 9.62 11.17 -4.93
CA LEU A 82 9.78 11.19 -3.47
C LEU A 82 8.70 12.04 -2.78
N LEU A 83 8.32 13.16 -3.40
CA LEU A 83 7.19 13.96 -2.93
C LEU A 83 5.89 13.15 -2.95
N GLN A 84 5.57 12.49 -4.07
CA GLN A 84 4.34 11.71 -4.19
C GLN A 84 4.31 10.53 -3.21
N MET A 85 5.44 9.84 -2.99
CA MET A 85 5.54 8.80 -1.95
C MET A 85 5.30 9.36 -0.55
N ALA A 86 5.85 10.52 -0.22
CA ALA A 86 5.59 11.18 1.06
C ALA A 86 4.10 11.53 1.25
N LEU A 87 3.43 11.96 0.18
CA LEU A 87 1.98 12.21 0.21
C LEU A 87 1.19 10.94 0.48
N PHE A 88 1.53 9.81 -0.17
CA PHE A 88 0.90 8.52 0.13
C PHE A 88 1.08 8.12 1.60
N VAL A 89 2.32 8.19 2.11
CA VAL A 89 2.64 7.86 3.51
C VAL A 89 1.86 8.75 4.48
N GLY A 90 1.78 10.05 4.20
CA GLY A 90 1.03 11.03 4.99
C GLY A 90 -0.48 10.78 4.97
N ARG A 91 -1.07 10.58 3.78
CA ARG A 91 -2.50 10.35 3.60
C ARG A 91 -2.98 9.10 4.34
N ASN A 92 -2.20 8.02 4.28
CA ASN A 92 -2.60 6.73 4.82
C ASN A 92 -2.40 6.63 6.34
N ARG A 93 -1.64 7.55 6.94
CA ARG A 93 -1.30 7.53 8.37
C ARG A 93 -2.49 7.58 9.33
N LYS A 94 -3.64 8.12 8.93
CA LYS A 94 -4.84 8.18 9.81
C LYS A 94 -5.59 6.86 9.91
N TYR A 95 -5.24 5.88 9.08
CA TYR A 95 -5.97 4.61 8.94
C TYR A 95 -5.15 3.40 9.39
N VAL A 96 -4.08 3.63 10.15
CA VAL A 96 -3.17 2.58 10.63
C VAL A 96 -3.27 2.47 12.14
N SER A 97 -3.17 1.24 12.65
CA SER A 97 -3.07 0.96 14.07
C SER A 97 -1.67 0.46 14.38
N ALA A 98 -0.91 1.22 15.18
CA ALA A 98 0.44 0.81 15.61
C ALA A 98 0.41 -0.45 16.49
N ASP A 99 -0.72 -0.71 17.15
CA ASP A 99 -0.93 -1.88 18.00
C ASP A 99 -1.48 -3.10 17.23
N GLN A 100 -1.57 -3.00 15.90
CA GLN A 100 -1.98 -4.12 15.06
C GLN A 100 -1.03 -5.30 15.30
N ASN A 101 -1.57 -6.45 15.72
CA ASN A 101 -0.78 -7.68 15.79
C ASN A 101 -0.48 -8.17 14.36
N VAL A 102 0.81 -8.15 14.01
CA VAL A 102 1.30 -8.49 12.66
C VAL A 102 2.26 -9.68 12.65
N ALA A 103 2.55 -10.28 13.82
CA ALA A 103 3.56 -11.33 13.96
C ALA A 103 3.28 -12.56 13.06
N GLN A 104 2.00 -12.90 12.87
CA GLN A 104 1.58 -14.01 12.00
C GLN A 104 1.94 -13.81 10.51
N PHE A 105 2.24 -12.58 10.10
CA PHE A 105 2.57 -12.27 8.70
C PHE A 105 4.07 -12.22 8.44
N GLU A 106 4.90 -12.46 9.45
CA GLU A 106 6.36 -12.57 9.29
C GLU A 106 6.72 -13.59 8.19
N VAL A 107 7.63 -13.20 7.31
CA VAL A 107 8.13 -14.05 6.22
C VAL A 107 9.58 -14.44 6.53
N ARG A 108 9.80 -15.70 6.91
CA ARG A 108 11.14 -16.21 7.27
C ARG A 108 11.94 -16.67 6.06
N ASP A 109 11.27 -17.22 5.07
CA ASP A 109 11.85 -17.68 3.81
C ASP A 109 11.22 -16.87 2.68
N ARG A 110 11.97 -15.88 2.19
CA ARG A 110 11.49 -14.94 1.16
C ARG A 110 11.32 -15.65 -0.18
N ASP A 111 12.23 -16.53 -0.56
CA ASP A 111 12.19 -17.22 -1.86
C ASP A 111 11.00 -18.19 -1.94
N SER A 112 10.77 -18.96 -0.87
CA SER A 112 9.60 -19.83 -0.78
C SER A 112 8.29 -19.03 -0.75
N PHE A 113 8.28 -17.88 -0.07
CA PHE A 113 7.13 -16.99 -0.06
C PHE A 113 6.82 -16.47 -1.47
N LEU A 114 7.78 -15.84 -2.14
CA LEU A 114 7.56 -15.23 -3.45
C LEU A 114 7.08 -16.26 -4.48
N SER A 115 7.75 -17.41 -4.57
CA SER A 115 7.36 -18.47 -5.50
C SER A 115 5.96 -19.02 -5.24
N ARG A 116 5.60 -19.25 -3.97
CA ARG A 116 4.28 -19.77 -3.60
C ARG A 116 3.18 -18.76 -3.87
N GLU A 117 3.35 -17.50 -3.47
CA GLU A 117 2.33 -16.48 -3.66
C GLU A 117 2.11 -16.23 -5.16
N MET A 118 3.18 -16.15 -5.97
CA MET A 118 3.06 -16.00 -7.43
C MET A 118 2.27 -17.16 -8.05
N ALA A 119 2.56 -18.42 -7.67
CA ALA A 119 1.80 -19.58 -8.15
C ALA A 119 0.31 -19.51 -7.77
N SER A 120 0.00 -19.04 -6.56
CA SER A 120 -1.38 -18.92 -6.08
C SER A 120 -2.20 -17.84 -6.80
N LEU A 121 -1.54 -16.80 -7.34
CA LEU A 121 -2.23 -15.71 -8.04
C LEU A 121 -2.81 -16.13 -9.39
N TYR A 122 -2.36 -17.26 -9.95
CA TYR A 122 -2.93 -17.87 -11.13
C TYR A 122 -4.13 -18.79 -10.83
N ASP A 123 -4.42 -19.07 -9.54
CA ASP A 123 -5.61 -19.82 -9.15
C ASP A 123 -6.84 -18.88 -9.17
N HIS A 124 -7.76 -19.12 -10.11
CA HIS A 124 -8.82 -18.20 -10.55
C HIS A 124 -10.00 -18.03 -9.57
N GLY A 125 -9.74 -18.01 -8.26
CA GLY A 125 -10.76 -17.83 -7.21
C GLY A 125 -11.27 -16.39 -7.01
N ILE A 126 -10.76 -15.40 -7.77
CA ILE A 126 -11.12 -13.98 -7.64
C ILE A 126 -11.93 -13.55 -8.87
N PRO A 127 -13.25 -13.31 -8.72
CA PRO A 127 -14.11 -12.97 -9.84
C PRO A 127 -13.92 -11.54 -10.36
N GLU A 128 -13.42 -10.60 -9.53
CA GLU A 128 -13.17 -9.22 -9.94
C GLU A 128 -11.80 -9.04 -10.62
N PRO A 129 -11.73 -8.76 -11.93
CA PRO A 129 -10.44 -8.72 -12.65
C PRO A 129 -9.50 -7.62 -12.15
N ILE A 130 -10.05 -6.48 -11.73
CA ILE A 130 -9.26 -5.35 -11.21
C ILE A 130 -8.49 -5.75 -9.95
N ILE A 131 -9.07 -6.61 -9.12
CA ILE A 131 -8.47 -7.09 -7.88
C ILE A 131 -7.36 -8.10 -8.19
N ALA A 132 -7.66 -9.09 -9.04
CA ALA A 132 -6.70 -10.12 -9.42
C ALA A 132 -5.45 -9.50 -10.07
N CYS A 133 -5.63 -8.62 -11.06
CA CYS A 133 -4.53 -7.90 -11.70
C CYS A 133 -3.72 -7.05 -10.72
N HIS A 134 -4.37 -6.43 -9.73
CA HIS A 134 -3.67 -5.61 -8.76
C HIS A 134 -2.81 -6.43 -7.80
N ARG A 135 -3.27 -7.61 -7.38
CA ARG A 135 -2.46 -8.52 -6.57
C ARG A 135 -1.19 -8.95 -7.30
N VAL A 136 -1.30 -9.28 -8.59
CA VAL A 136 -0.13 -9.56 -9.45
C VAL A 136 0.83 -8.36 -9.48
N LYS A 137 0.32 -7.13 -9.68
CA LYS A 137 1.17 -5.93 -9.67
C LYS A 137 1.93 -5.74 -8.35
N VAL A 138 1.26 -5.96 -7.22
CA VAL A 138 1.88 -5.85 -5.89
C VAL A 138 2.96 -6.91 -5.71
N GLN A 139 2.69 -8.15 -6.10
CA GLN A 139 3.65 -9.24 -6.05
C GLN A 139 4.88 -8.95 -6.92
N CYS A 140 4.68 -8.55 -8.19
CA CYS A 140 5.77 -8.19 -9.08
C CYS A 140 6.58 -7.00 -8.55
N ALA A 141 5.94 -5.99 -7.97
CA ALA A 141 6.64 -4.86 -7.36
C ALA A 141 7.50 -5.28 -6.16
N LEU A 142 7.03 -6.22 -5.34
CA LEU A 142 7.84 -6.77 -4.24
C LEU A 142 9.05 -7.54 -4.76
N GLU A 143 8.84 -8.46 -5.70
CA GLU A 143 9.91 -9.28 -6.29
C GLU A 143 11.00 -8.41 -6.91
N ASP A 144 10.59 -7.39 -7.66
CA ASP A 144 11.52 -6.52 -8.37
C ASP A 144 12.26 -5.55 -7.43
N GLU A 145 11.60 -4.97 -6.42
CA GLU A 145 12.31 -4.18 -5.40
C GLU A 145 13.30 -5.04 -4.61
N LEU A 146 12.94 -6.28 -4.23
CA LEU A 146 13.84 -7.20 -3.54
C LEU A 146 15.01 -7.62 -4.42
N GLY A 147 14.78 -7.84 -5.72
CA GLY A 147 15.84 -8.11 -6.68
C GLY A 147 16.82 -6.94 -6.81
N ALA A 148 16.33 -5.71 -6.79
CA ALA A 148 17.16 -4.51 -6.85
C ALA A 148 17.90 -4.21 -5.54
N SER A 149 17.35 -4.58 -4.38
CA SER A 149 17.93 -4.27 -3.06
C SER A 149 17.53 -5.30 -1.99
N PRO A 150 18.14 -6.50 -2.00
CA PRO A 150 17.70 -7.62 -1.15
C PRO A 150 17.92 -7.38 0.35
N ASP A 151 18.95 -6.60 0.70
CA ASP A 151 19.33 -6.28 2.07
C ASP A 151 18.76 -4.93 2.56
N ALA A 152 17.81 -4.35 1.82
CA ALA A 152 17.25 -3.06 2.18
C ALA A 152 16.49 -3.12 3.52
N PRO A 153 16.54 -2.05 4.34
CA PRO A 153 15.87 -2.03 5.66
C PRO A 153 14.36 -2.25 5.62
N TRP A 154 13.71 -2.03 4.47
CA TRP A 154 12.28 -2.21 4.30
C TRP A 154 11.88 -3.65 3.93
N ALA A 155 12.83 -4.52 3.56
CA ALA A 155 12.57 -5.82 2.93
C ALA A 155 11.61 -6.69 3.76
N ASP A 156 11.94 -6.97 5.03
CA ASP A 156 11.10 -7.81 5.88
C ASP A 156 9.73 -7.22 6.15
N THR A 157 9.66 -5.89 6.32
CA THR A 157 8.40 -5.19 6.53
C THR A 157 7.52 -5.28 5.29
N MET A 158 8.09 -5.13 4.09
CA MET A 158 7.35 -5.21 2.84
C MET A 158 6.89 -6.64 2.54
N CYS A 159 7.72 -7.65 2.78
CA CYS A 159 7.32 -9.05 2.70
C CYS A 159 6.13 -9.34 3.63
N ALA A 160 6.19 -8.93 4.90
CA ALA A 160 5.09 -9.12 5.83
C ALA A 160 3.82 -8.34 5.43
N ALA A 161 3.99 -7.12 4.90
CA ALA A 161 2.88 -6.29 4.43
C ALA A 161 2.14 -6.94 3.25
N VAL A 162 2.89 -7.43 2.27
CA VAL A 162 2.34 -8.12 1.09
C VAL A 162 1.73 -9.46 1.49
N ASN A 163 2.39 -10.23 2.37
CA ASN A 163 1.83 -11.45 2.92
C ASN A 163 0.46 -11.20 3.55
N ARG A 164 0.36 -10.19 4.43
CA ARG A 164 -0.92 -9.78 5.03
C ARG A 164 -1.95 -9.44 3.98
N TYR A 165 -1.60 -8.65 2.97
CA TYR A 165 -2.54 -8.26 1.92
C TYR A 165 -3.07 -9.44 1.09
N LEU A 166 -2.18 -10.35 0.67
CA LEU A 166 -2.55 -11.50 -0.18
C LEU A 166 -3.37 -12.53 0.60
N ASN A 167 -2.98 -12.78 1.85
CA ASN A 167 -3.58 -13.79 2.72
C ASN A 167 -4.73 -13.27 3.61
N THR A 168 -5.14 -12.01 3.42
CA THR A 168 -6.35 -11.49 4.06
C THR A 168 -7.56 -11.61 3.11
N PRO A 169 -8.70 -12.17 3.57
CA PRO A 169 -9.92 -12.23 2.77
C PRO A 169 -10.39 -10.85 2.33
N MET A 170 -10.66 -10.72 1.04
CA MET A 170 -11.11 -9.46 0.47
C MET A 170 -12.56 -9.17 0.82
N LYS A 171 -12.83 -7.90 1.10
CA LYS A 171 -14.18 -7.42 1.33
C LYS A 171 -14.98 -7.54 0.04
N ARG A 172 -16.00 -8.42 0.03
CA ARG A 172 -16.94 -8.54 -1.09
C ARG A 172 -17.88 -7.34 -1.15
N HIS A 173 -18.43 -7.06 -2.34
CA HIS A 173 -19.37 -5.97 -2.57
C HIS A 173 -20.60 -6.09 -1.63
N HIS A 174 -20.79 -5.12 -0.71
CA HIS A 174 -21.99 -5.06 0.12
C HIS A 174 -23.05 -4.21 -0.54
N GLY A 175 -24.11 -4.83 -1.08
CA GLY A 175 -25.31 -4.11 -1.54
C GLY A 175 -25.94 -3.21 -0.45
N LEU A 176 -25.72 -3.54 0.82
CA LEU A 176 -26.11 -2.72 1.98
C LEU A 176 -25.43 -1.34 2.00
N ARG A 177 -24.15 -1.23 1.61
CA ARG A 177 -23.46 0.08 1.58
C ARG A 177 -24.00 0.97 0.47
N THR A 178 -24.20 0.40 -0.72
CA THR A 178 -24.81 1.11 -1.85
C THR A 178 -26.19 1.64 -1.48
N ALA A 179 -26.99 0.84 -0.76
CA ALA A 179 -28.30 1.26 -0.26
C ALA A 179 -28.20 2.40 0.75
N THR A 180 -27.30 2.32 1.74
CA THR A 180 -27.11 3.39 2.73
C THR A 180 -26.62 4.70 2.09
N GLN A 181 -25.67 4.62 1.16
CA GLN A 181 -25.15 5.80 0.45
C GLN A 181 -26.20 6.44 -0.48
N ALA A 182 -27.05 5.63 -1.12
CA ALA A 182 -28.16 6.14 -1.91
C ALA A 182 -29.19 6.89 -1.04
N LEU A 183 -29.49 6.37 0.16
CA LEU A 183 -30.37 7.02 1.12
C LEU A 183 -29.79 8.33 1.67
N ASP A 184 -28.50 8.35 2.02
CA ASP A 184 -27.81 9.57 2.48
C ASP A 184 -27.73 10.65 1.38
N PHE A 185 -27.62 10.25 0.11
CA PHE A 185 -27.65 11.18 -1.02
C PHE A 185 -29.03 11.82 -1.19
N ILE A 186 -30.10 11.02 -1.19
CA ILE A 186 -31.48 11.51 -1.27
C ILE A 186 -31.82 12.43 -0.09
N GLY A 187 -31.38 12.08 1.12
CA GLY A 187 -31.61 12.87 2.34
C GLY A 187 -30.84 14.20 2.40
N ARG A 188 -29.89 14.45 1.49
CA ARG A 188 -29.18 15.74 1.38
C ARG A 188 -29.74 16.66 0.28
N GLU A 189 -30.55 16.12 -0.63
CA GLU A 189 -31.22 16.87 -1.70
C GLU A 189 -32.67 17.28 -1.34
N SER A 190 -33.14 16.93 -0.13
CA SER A 190 -34.46 17.29 0.42
C SER A 190 -34.36 18.34 1.52
#